data_AF-A0A372RNQ2-F1
#
_entry.id   AF-A0A372RNQ2-F1
#
_cell.length_a   1.000
_cell.length_b   1.000
_cell.length_c   1.000
_cell.angle_alpha   90.00
_cell.angle_beta   90.00
_cell.angle_gamma   90.00
#
_symmetry.space_group_name_H-M   'P 1'
#
loop_
_entity.id
_entity.type
_entity.pdbx_description
1 polymer ?
#
loop_
_entity_poly.entity_id
_entity_poly.type
_entity_poly.pdbx_seq_one_letter_code
_entity_poly.pdbx_strand_id
1 'polypeptide(L)'
;MCDMVLKGQLLAFQQDENMKKVTANNRKFSHFKYCYNNSLPICHTMYQNLTGVGHTYLNNLIKHFQEFGLEERTHGNTGRPPINMKRVEVSYNVACEMYNFLKNYADIYSLPSPGWNFNKISIPAIFLLTSFSYASVYHDYVEACKDKYGEEVHINCETAFPVTEKYLAHLNRAKQERDYYNANIKRAVEDGKCNPNNTLDKSQILFKTFEGSTYITFDWAQNVQFPYSPQQIGAIFFKSPWKVHLFGVCNTGNFPHTEQTNYVIDEGEMPDDGKLGNCTISLVWHAIKKYNHGEKKLVITYDNCCKSRVNTVDDVVSVINRSTTVHLNTSQCYLNGEGFQYHNFKDYFQSFKKIPNIQKHHHFYFTSQHPGVIFYKDRIEDEYKKATIHTFSFATNILPSTINPKPFSLKRQEELYKEIAPFVKFPFRDITCPKPNEYEAD
;
A
#
# COMPACT_ATOMS: atom_id res chain seq x y z
N MET A 1 -17.17 46.32 3.50
CA MET A 1 -18.40 47.09 3.19
C MET A 1 -19.12 47.61 4.45
N CYS A 2 -19.34 46.79 5.51
CA CYS A 2 -19.99 47.25 6.76
C CYS A 2 -19.22 48.37 7.51
N ASP A 3 -17.90 48.31 7.57
CA ASP A 3 -17.07 49.29 8.29
C ASP A 3 -17.15 50.71 7.74
N MET A 4 -17.17 50.88 6.41
CA MET A 4 -17.31 52.21 5.80
C MET A 4 -18.67 52.83 6.11
N VAL A 5 -19.75 52.04 6.10
CA VAL A 5 -21.11 52.53 6.42
C VAL A 5 -21.19 52.99 7.87
N LEU A 6 -20.65 52.20 8.81
CA LEU A 6 -20.64 52.55 10.22
C LEU A 6 -19.73 53.74 10.51
N LYS A 7 -18.56 53.83 9.87
CA LYS A 7 -17.68 55.01 9.97
C LYS A 7 -18.34 56.28 9.41
N GLY A 8 -19.07 56.17 8.30
CA GLY A 8 -19.85 57.29 7.76
C GLY A 8 -20.94 57.77 8.71
N GLN A 9 -21.63 56.85 9.40
CA GLN A 9 -22.59 57.18 10.44
C GLN A 9 -21.91 57.83 11.66
N LEU A 10 -20.78 57.29 12.12
CA LEU A 10 -20.02 57.87 13.23
C LEU A 10 -19.51 59.29 12.92
N LEU A 11 -19.09 59.54 11.68
CA LEU A 11 -18.75 60.87 11.19
C LEU A 11 -19.94 61.83 11.29
N ALA A 12 -21.14 61.39 10.92
CA ALA A 12 -22.37 62.18 11.04
C ALA A 12 -22.85 62.37 12.50
N PHE A 13 -22.50 61.45 13.40
CA PHE A 13 -22.86 61.48 14.82
C PHE A 13 -21.82 62.19 15.70
N GLN A 14 -20.71 62.61 15.12
CA GLN A 14 -19.66 63.35 15.82
C GLN A 14 -20.16 64.77 16.09
N GLN A 15 -20.33 65.12 17.35
CA GLN A 15 -20.59 66.51 17.73
C GLN A 15 -19.25 67.26 17.74
N ASP A 16 -19.13 68.31 16.92
CA ASP A 16 -18.09 69.33 17.08
C ASP A 16 -18.39 70.18 18.31
N GLU A 17 -18.16 69.63 19.51
CA GLU A 17 -18.09 70.44 20.72
C GLU A 17 -16.70 70.37 21.33
N ASN A 18 -15.95 71.44 21.05
CA ASN A 18 -14.85 71.91 21.86
C ASN A 18 -15.27 72.02 23.33
N MET A 19 -14.99 71.00 24.15
CA MET A 19 -14.78 71.20 25.59
C MET A 19 -13.54 70.46 26.07
N LYS A 20 -12.48 71.25 26.20
CA LYS A 20 -11.22 70.96 26.89
C LYS A 20 -11.48 70.26 28.25
N LYS A 21 -11.18 68.97 28.33
CA LYS A 21 -10.57 68.36 29.52
C LYS A 21 -9.42 67.47 29.08
N VAL A 22 -8.26 68.09 28.90
CA VAL A 22 -6.99 67.37 28.83
C VAL A 22 -6.75 66.77 30.20
N THR A 23 -6.99 65.47 30.36
CA THR A 23 -6.33 64.70 31.41
C THR A 23 -4.92 64.38 30.95
N ALA A 24 -3.99 64.23 31.90
CA ALA A 24 -2.53 64.20 31.74
C ALA A 24 -1.94 63.22 30.68
N ASN A 25 -2.77 62.42 30.00
CA ASN A 25 -2.37 61.38 29.05
C ASN A 25 -2.83 61.60 27.60
N ASN A 26 -3.20 62.82 27.18
CA ASN A 26 -3.52 63.15 25.77
C ASN A 26 -4.57 62.24 25.08
N ARG A 27 -5.55 61.68 25.82
CA ARG A 27 -6.65 60.91 25.19
C ARG A 27 -7.80 61.84 24.81
N LYS A 28 -8.02 62.04 23.50
CA LYS A 28 -9.19 62.73 22.96
C LYS A 28 -10.41 61.80 23.09
N PHE A 29 -11.37 62.12 23.96
CA PHE A 29 -12.67 61.47 23.98
C PHE A 29 -13.64 62.27 23.09
N SER A 30 -14.01 61.72 21.94
CA SER A 30 -15.15 62.23 21.17
C SER A 30 -16.44 61.57 21.66
N HIS A 31 -17.42 62.38 22.04
CA HIS A 31 -18.75 61.90 22.43
C HIS A 31 -19.60 61.76 21.17
N PHE A 32 -20.04 60.54 20.85
CA PHE A 32 -20.92 60.30 19.71
C PHE A 32 -22.38 60.36 20.15
N LYS A 33 -23.19 61.14 19.46
CA LYS A 33 -24.65 61.14 19.65
C LYS A 33 -25.25 60.17 18.65
N TYR A 34 -25.34 58.90 19.04
CA TYR A 34 -25.96 57.87 18.19
C TYR A 34 -27.43 58.22 17.95
N CYS A 35 -27.86 58.14 16.70
CA CYS A 35 -29.25 58.39 16.34
C CYS A 35 -29.77 57.30 15.40
N TYR A 36 -31.07 56.98 15.50
CA TYR A 36 -31.72 56.07 14.55
C TYR A 36 -32.04 56.77 13.23
N ASN A 37 -32.36 58.07 13.30
CA ASN A 37 -32.59 58.99 12.19
C ASN A 37 -32.10 60.40 12.59
N ASN A 38 -32.34 61.44 11.79
CA ASN A 38 -31.82 62.79 12.08
C ASN A 38 -32.31 63.42 13.40
N SER A 39 -33.29 62.83 14.09
CA SER A 39 -33.99 63.46 15.23
C SER A 39 -34.10 62.58 16.48
N LEU A 40 -33.97 61.26 16.37
CA LEU A 40 -34.15 60.32 17.49
C LEU A 40 -32.80 59.84 18.04
N PRO A 41 -32.33 60.37 19.18
CA PRO A 41 -31.13 59.87 19.83
C PRO A 41 -31.38 58.49 20.43
N ILE A 42 -30.40 57.61 20.31
CA ILE A 42 -30.45 56.25 20.85
C ILE A 42 -29.21 55.99 21.70
N CYS A 43 -29.32 55.08 22.66
CA CYS A 43 -28.16 54.69 23.46
C CYS A 43 -27.20 53.81 22.64
N HIS A 44 -25.94 53.76 23.09
CA HIS A 44 -24.90 52.94 22.47
C HIS A 44 -25.32 51.47 22.29
N THR A 45 -25.95 50.88 23.32
CA THR A 45 -26.45 49.49 23.28
C THR A 45 -27.54 49.29 22.23
N MET A 46 -28.45 50.26 22.07
CA MET A 46 -29.49 50.18 21.05
C MET A 46 -28.92 50.31 19.64
N TYR A 47 -27.92 51.18 19.45
CA TYR A 47 -27.20 51.29 18.18
C TYR A 47 -26.48 49.99 17.80
N GLN A 48 -25.86 49.31 18.77
CA GLN A 48 -25.24 47.99 18.57
C GLN A 48 -26.23 46.94 18.09
N ASN A 49 -27.41 46.89 18.72
CA ASN A 49 -28.46 45.94 18.34
C ASN A 49 -29.03 46.22 16.94
N LEU A 50 -29.22 47.51 16.59
CA LEU A 50 -29.75 47.91 15.28
C LEU A 50 -28.78 47.63 14.12
N THR A 51 -27.48 47.82 14.37
CA THR A 51 -26.43 47.60 13.38
C THR A 51 -25.93 46.16 13.34
N GLY A 52 -26.32 45.34 14.32
CA GLY A 52 -25.90 43.94 14.44
C GLY A 52 -24.41 43.78 14.79
N VAL A 53 -23.73 44.83 15.27
CA VAL A 53 -22.31 44.77 15.63
C VAL A 53 -22.07 44.57 17.12
N GLY A 54 -21.12 43.69 17.44
CA GLY A 54 -20.71 43.42 18.82
C GLY A 54 -19.97 44.59 19.47
N HIS A 55 -19.99 44.63 20.80
CA HIS A 55 -19.45 45.75 21.56
C HIS A 55 -17.95 46.01 21.32
N THR A 56 -17.15 44.94 21.35
CA THR A 56 -15.71 45.02 21.08
C THR A 56 -15.41 45.47 19.66
N TYR A 57 -16.25 45.07 18.69
CA TYR A 57 -16.10 45.44 17.29
C TYR A 57 -16.29 46.95 17.09
N LEU A 58 -17.38 47.49 17.63
CA LEU A 58 -17.71 48.91 17.53
C LEU A 58 -16.65 49.78 18.21
N ASN A 59 -16.18 49.41 19.41
CA ASN A 59 -15.12 50.16 20.10
C ASN A 59 -13.80 50.19 19.31
N ASN A 60 -13.41 49.06 18.72
CA ASN A 60 -12.22 48.98 17.88
C ASN A 60 -12.37 49.80 16.59
N LEU A 61 -13.58 49.83 16.02
CA LEU A 61 -13.88 50.63 14.84
C LEU A 61 -13.84 52.13 15.13
N ILE A 62 -14.39 52.56 16.27
CA ILE A 62 -14.31 53.95 16.75
C ILE A 62 -12.85 54.37 16.96
N LYS A 63 -12.04 53.52 17.62
CA LYS A 63 -10.63 53.79 17.84
C LYS A 63 -9.86 53.94 16.52
N HIS A 64 -10.08 53.02 15.58
CA HIS A 64 -9.47 53.11 14.25
C HIS A 64 -9.96 54.34 13.47
N PHE A 65 -11.24 54.70 13.58
CA PHE A 65 -11.78 55.90 12.93
C PHE A 65 -11.14 57.18 13.50
N GLN A 66 -10.87 57.23 14.81
CA GLN A 66 -10.18 58.36 15.42
C GLN A 66 -8.70 58.47 14.99
N GLU A 67 -8.03 57.34 14.78
CA GLU A 67 -6.60 57.29 14.41
C GLU A 67 -6.35 57.47 12.91
N PHE A 68 -7.20 56.88 12.05
CA PHE A 68 -6.98 56.78 10.60
C PHE A 68 -8.18 57.25 9.75
N GLY A 69 -9.21 57.83 10.37
CA GLY A 69 -10.39 58.32 9.67
C GLY A 69 -11.15 57.24 8.89
N LEU A 70 -11.52 57.59 7.64
CA LEU A 70 -12.28 56.73 6.73
C LEU A 70 -11.42 55.68 6.00
N GLU A 71 -10.12 55.58 6.30
CA GLU A 71 -9.27 54.54 5.72
C GLU A 71 -9.79 53.13 6.03
N GLU A 72 -9.52 52.20 5.12
CA GLU A 72 -9.97 50.83 5.27
C GLU A 72 -9.22 50.16 6.44
N ARG A 73 -9.98 49.59 7.38
CA ARG A 73 -9.40 48.92 8.54
C ARG A 73 -8.90 47.54 8.13
N THR A 74 -7.58 47.37 8.11
CA THR A 74 -6.96 46.06 7.95
C THR A 74 -6.94 45.34 9.31
N HIS A 75 -7.63 44.20 9.41
CA HIS A 75 -7.61 43.40 10.63
C HIS A 75 -6.25 42.71 10.76
N GLY A 76 -5.68 42.65 11.98
CA GLY A 76 -4.42 41.96 12.28
C GLY A 76 -4.45 40.43 12.12
N ASN A 77 -5.46 39.86 11.44
CA ASN A 77 -5.45 38.48 10.96
C ASN A 77 -4.91 38.50 9.53
N THR A 78 -3.71 39.06 9.35
CA THR A 78 -2.98 38.89 8.10
C THR A 78 -2.56 37.42 7.99
N GLY A 79 -3.02 36.74 6.94
CA GLY A 79 -2.69 35.33 6.67
C GLY A 79 -3.60 34.28 7.32
N ARG A 80 -4.66 34.66 8.06
CA ARG A 80 -5.67 33.70 8.56
C ARG A 80 -7.07 34.11 8.13
N PRO A 81 -7.81 33.24 7.40
CA PRO A 81 -9.17 33.56 7.02
C PRO A 81 -10.07 33.69 8.27
N PRO A 82 -11.11 34.53 8.25
CA PRO A 82 -12.10 34.60 9.32
C PRO A 82 -12.67 33.21 9.62
N ILE A 83 -12.94 32.91 10.89
CA ILE A 83 -13.51 31.61 11.34
C ILE A 83 -14.81 31.25 10.58
N ASN A 84 -15.53 32.26 10.07
CA ASN A 84 -16.78 32.09 9.32
C ASN A 84 -16.61 32.15 7.79
N MET A 85 -15.39 32.21 7.27
CA MET A 85 -15.12 32.17 5.83
C MET A 85 -15.30 30.74 5.31
N LYS A 86 -16.54 30.38 4.98
CA LYS A 86 -16.83 29.11 4.33
C LYS A 86 -16.26 29.14 2.91
N ARG A 87 -15.13 28.44 2.76
CA ARG A 87 -14.42 28.09 1.52
C ARG A 87 -13.61 29.24 0.91
N VAL A 88 -12.32 29.27 1.26
CA VAL A 88 -11.32 29.59 0.22
C VAL A 88 -11.54 28.53 -0.87
N GLU A 89 -11.94 28.97 -2.06
CA GLU A 89 -12.08 28.08 -3.19
C GLU A 89 -10.67 27.67 -3.61
N VAL A 90 -10.20 26.53 -3.09
CA VAL A 90 -8.93 25.96 -3.50
C VAL A 90 -9.11 25.51 -4.94
N SER A 91 -8.54 26.27 -5.87
CA SER A 91 -8.57 25.88 -7.28
C SER A 91 -7.89 24.53 -7.43
N TYR A 92 -8.38 23.72 -8.37
CA TYR A 92 -7.81 22.39 -8.64
C TYR A 92 -6.30 22.45 -8.90
N ASN A 93 -5.84 23.53 -9.54
CA ASN A 93 -4.43 23.78 -9.82
C ASN A 93 -3.59 23.93 -8.53
N VAL A 94 -4.08 24.71 -7.56
CA VAL A 94 -3.39 24.90 -6.27
C VAL A 94 -3.36 23.60 -5.47
N ALA A 95 -4.46 22.83 -5.47
CA ALA A 95 -4.50 21.53 -4.82
C ALA A 95 -3.49 20.52 -5.43
N CYS A 96 -3.33 20.54 -6.76
CA CYS A 96 -2.38 19.67 -7.47
C CYS A 96 -0.92 20.01 -7.14
N GLU A 97 -0.57 21.29 -7.02
CA GLU A 97 0.79 21.68 -6.65
C GLU A 97 1.13 21.33 -5.21
N MET A 98 0.21 21.58 -4.28
CA MET A 98 0.38 21.15 -2.90
C MET A 98 0.58 19.63 -2.81
N TYR A 99 -0.20 18.87 -3.59
CA TYR A 99 -0.04 17.42 -3.66
C TYR A 99 1.32 17.01 -4.23
N ASN A 100 1.77 17.63 -5.33
CA ASN A 100 3.06 17.31 -5.95
C ASN A 100 4.24 17.67 -5.06
N PHE A 101 4.19 18.81 -4.37
CA PHE A 101 5.20 19.19 -3.39
C PHE A 101 5.25 18.15 -2.26
N LEU A 102 4.11 17.82 -1.65
CA LEU A 102 4.07 16.86 -0.54
C LEU A 102 4.54 15.47 -0.97
N LYS A 103 4.24 15.06 -2.20
CA LYS A 103 4.72 13.79 -2.76
C LYS A 103 6.24 13.79 -2.92
N ASN A 104 6.81 14.82 -3.56
CA ASN A 104 8.26 14.92 -3.75
C ASN A 104 9.01 15.08 -2.42
N TYR A 105 8.46 15.88 -1.50
CA TYR A 105 9.02 16.08 -0.16
C TYR A 105 9.02 14.77 0.63
N ALA A 106 7.93 13.99 0.54
CA ALA A 106 7.88 12.65 1.10
C ALA A 106 8.95 11.75 0.44
N ASP A 107 9.03 11.67 -0.89
CA ASP A 107 9.99 10.81 -1.58
C ASP A 107 11.47 11.08 -1.17
N ILE A 108 11.80 12.32 -0.77
CA ILE A 108 13.16 12.72 -0.36
C ILE A 108 13.40 12.49 1.14
N TYR A 109 12.47 12.90 2.00
CA TYR A 109 12.71 13.03 3.45
C TYR A 109 12.00 11.98 4.31
N SER A 110 11.16 11.15 3.69
CA SER A 110 10.33 10.19 4.43
C SER A 110 10.91 8.79 4.46
N LEU A 111 10.39 8.01 5.40
CA LEU A 111 10.58 6.59 5.49
C LEU A 111 9.22 5.89 5.40
N PRO A 112 9.12 4.78 4.65
CA PRO A 112 7.90 3.99 4.63
C PRO A 112 7.63 3.42 6.03
N SER A 113 6.36 3.35 6.40
CA SER A 113 5.90 2.70 7.64
C SER A 113 6.56 1.33 7.82
N PRO A 114 7.18 1.04 8.98
CA PRO A 114 7.76 -0.27 9.26
C PRO A 114 6.72 -1.41 9.33
N GLY A 115 5.42 -1.10 9.27
CA GLY A 115 4.31 -2.06 9.26
C GLY A 115 3.19 -1.71 8.25
N TRP A 116 2.33 -2.68 7.95
CA TRP A 116 1.20 -2.62 6.99
C TRP A 116 0.07 -1.66 7.40
N ASN A 117 0.35 -0.37 7.47
CA ASN A 117 -0.71 0.63 7.41
C ASN A 117 -0.78 1.12 5.97
N PHE A 118 -1.64 0.49 5.18
CA PHE A 118 -2.03 0.99 3.86
C PHE A 118 -3.26 1.88 4.02
N ASN A 119 -3.31 3.00 3.32
CA ASN A 119 -4.55 3.76 3.20
C ASN A 119 -5.56 2.97 2.34
N LYS A 120 -6.84 3.40 2.30
CA LYS A 120 -7.95 2.76 1.54
C LYS A 120 -7.66 2.46 0.06
N ILE A 121 -6.54 2.95 -0.49
CA ILE A 121 -6.11 2.83 -1.89
C ILE A 121 -4.69 2.20 -1.98
N SER A 122 -4.34 1.27 -1.07
CA SER A 122 -3.15 0.39 -1.20
C SER A 122 -1.79 1.08 -1.41
N ILE A 123 -1.63 2.32 -0.93
CA ILE A 123 -0.34 3.02 -0.88
C ILE A 123 0.22 2.85 0.54
N PRO A 124 1.49 2.41 0.71
CA PRO A 124 2.09 2.30 2.04
C PRO A 124 2.06 3.65 2.73
N ALA A 125 1.66 3.71 4.00
CA ALA A 125 1.72 4.95 4.77
C ALA A 125 3.19 5.38 4.88
N ILE A 126 3.43 6.62 4.49
CA ILE A 126 4.76 7.22 4.46
C ILE A 126 4.86 8.18 5.65
N PHE A 127 5.92 8.04 6.46
CA PHE A 127 6.15 8.87 7.64
C PHE A 127 7.41 9.70 7.47
N LEU A 128 7.32 10.98 7.78
CA LEU A 128 8.51 11.81 7.99
C LEU A 128 9.10 11.50 9.36
N LEU A 129 10.40 11.74 9.52
CA LEU A 129 11.08 11.63 10.82
C LEU A 129 10.42 12.56 11.84
N THR A 130 10.49 12.20 13.12
CA THR A 130 9.89 12.98 14.24
C THR A 130 10.48 14.38 14.40
N SER A 131 11.60 14.66 13.74
CA SER A 131 12.21 16.00 13.63
C SER A 131 11.43 16.95 12.70
N PHE A 132 10.56 16.45 11.83
CA PHE A 132 9.75 17.26 10.93
C PHE A 132 8.35 17.46 11.52
N SER A 133 7.95 18.71 11.66
CA SER A 133 6.60 19.10 12.11
C SER A 133 5.79 19.61 10.92
N TYR A 134 4.45 19.62 11.04
CA TYR A 134 3.60 20.26 10.04
C TYR A 134 4.01 21.71 9.76
N ALA A 135 4.51 22.43 10.76
CA ALA A 135 5.00 23.79 10.61
C ALA A 135 6.31 23.85 9.81
N SER A 136 7.27 22.96 10.06
CA SER A 136 8.54 22.96 9.32
C SER A 136 8.33 22.62 7.85
N VAL A 137 7.52 21.60 7.55
CA VAL A 137 7.19 21.23 6.16
C VAL A 137 6.46 22.36 5.43
N TYR A 138 5.59 23.08 6.14
CA TYR A 138 4.91 24.25 5.59
C TYR A 138 5.86 25.44 5.33
N HIS A 139 6.85 25.65 6.20
CA HIS A 139 7.87 26.68 5.96
C HIS A 139 8.74 26.35 4.74
N ASP A 140 9.18 25.09 4.61
CA ASP A 140 9.93 24.63 3.44
C ASP A 140 9.10 24.76 2.15
N TYR A 141 7.79 24.50 2.22
CA TYR A 141 6.86 24.73 1.10
C TYR A 141 6.79 26.21 0.71
N VAL A 142 6.59 27.09 1.70
CA VAL A 142 6.49 28.54 1.48
C VAL A 142 7.80 29.10 0.92
N GLU A 143 8.95 28.61 1.38
CA GLU A 143 10.27 28.98 0.89
C GLU A 143 10.48 28.49 -0.56
N ALA A 144 10.17 27.21 -0.85
CA ALA A 144 10.23 26.67 -2.21
C ALA A 144 9.28 27.39 -3.19
N CYS A 145 8.12 27.85 -2.73
CA CYS A 145 7.19 28.65 -3.53
C CYS A 145 7.74 30.06 -3.81
N LYS A 146 8.39 30.69 -2.83
CA LYS A 146 9.03 32.01 -2.98
C LYS A 146 10.18 31.97 -3.97
N ASP A 147 11.01 30.93 -3.89
CA ASP A 147 12.15 30.72 -4.80
C ASP A 147 11.71 30.48 -6.24
N LYS A 148 10.54 29.86 -6.44
CA LYS A 148 10.03 29.47 -7.76
C LYS A 148 9.22 30.57 -8.47
N TYR A 149 8.51 31.42 -7.74
CA TYR A 149 7.51 32.32 -8.32
C TYR A 149 7.67 33.81 -7.94
N GLY A 150 8.58 34.17 -7.01
CA GLY A 150 8.64 35.53 -6.48
C GLY A 150 7.42 35.90 -5.63
N GLU A 151 7.37 37.14 -5.10
CA GLU A 151 6.33 37.57 -4.13
C GLU A 151 4.91 37.69 -4.71
N GLU A 152 4.72 37.66 -6.03
CA GLU A 152 3.40 37.68 -6.66
C GLU A 152 3.35 36.69 -7.84
N VAL A 153 2.36 35.77 -7.85
CA VAL A 153 1.41 35.53 -8.96
C VAL A 153 0.79 34.11 -8.96
N HIS A 154 -0.50 34.12 -9.32
CA HIS A 154 -1.40 33.01 -9.69
C HIS A 154 -0.84 32.00 -10.69
N ILE A 155 -1.11 30.72 -10.43
CA ILE A 155 -0.48 29.59 -11.12
C ILE A 155 -1.40 29.02 -12.20
N ASN A 156 -0.89 29.04 -13.43
CA ASN A 156 -1.44 28.39 -14.62
C ASN A 156 -0.32 27.51 -15.20
N CYS A 157 -0.50 26.19 -15.36
CA CYS A 157 0.51 25.34 -16.01
C CYS A 157 -0.07 24.08 -16.66
N GLU A 158 0.06 23.99 -17.99
CA GLU A 158 -0.44 22.94 -18.89
C GLU A 158 0.43 21.68 -18.99
N THR A 159 1.35 21.40 -18.06
CA THR A 159 2.31 20.27 -18.20
C THR A 159 1.95 19.01 -17.40
N ALA A 160 0.82 18.98 -16.67
CA ALA A 160 0.40 17.84 -15.82
C ALA A 160 -0.53 16.80 -16.50
N PHE A 161 -1.04 17.09 -17.70
CA PHE A 161 -2.03 16.23 -18.39
C PHE A 161 -1.51 14.85 -18.85
N PRO A 162 -0.31 14.69 -19.43
CA PRO A 162 0.09 13.40 -20.02
C PRO A 162 0.39 12.31 -18.97
N VAL A 163 0.87 12.69 -17.79
CA VAL A 163 1.21 11.75 -16.71
C VAL A 163 -0.04 11.31 -15.96
N THR A 164 -1.00 12.22 -15.77
CA THR A 164 -2.29 11.93 -15.14
C THR A 164 -3.17 11.05 -16.03
N GLU A 165 -3.18 11.26 -17.34
CA GLU A 165 -3.84 10.35 -18.30
C GLU A 165 -3.24 8.93 -18.27
N LYS A 166 -1.91 8.80 -18.26
CA LYS A 166 -1.24 7.49 -18.15
C LYS A 166 -1.57 6.78 -16.83
N TYR A 167 -1.65 7.53 -15.74
CA TYR A 167 -2.00 6.97 -14.43
C TYR A 167 -3.46 6.55 -14.35
N LEU A 168 -4.40 7.36 -14.85
CA LEU A 168 -5.82 7.00 -14.93
C LEU A 168 -6.04 5.77 -15.83
N ALA A 169 -5.33 5.70 -16.96
CA ALA A 169 -5.35 4.52 -17.83
C ALA A 169 -4.81 3.27 -17.11
N HIS A 170 -3.78 3.41 -16.27
CA HIS A 170 -3.28 2.31 -15.45
C HIS A 170 -4.29 1.88 -14.37
N LEU A 171 -4.94 2.82 -13.68
CA LEU A 171 -5.95 2.50 -12.66
C LEU A 171 -7.16 1.77 -13.26
N ASN A 172 -7.65 2.25 -14.41
CA ASN A 172 -8.74 1.59 -15.13
C ASN A 172 -8.34 0.16 -15.54
N ARG A 173 -7.10 -0.03 -16.00
CA ARG A 173 -6.56 -1.36 -16.31
C ARG A 173 -6.52 -2.27 -15.09
N ALA A 174 -5.97 -1.79 -13.97
CA ALA A 174 -5.89 -2.57 -12.74
C ALA A 174 -7.28 -2.98 -12.22
N LYS A 175 -8.28 -2.10 -12.39
CA LYS A 175 -9.68 -2.40 -12.07
C LYS A 175 -10.24 -3.51 -12.97
N GLN A 176 -10.05 -3.43 -14.29
CA GLN A 176 -10.50 -4.47 -15.22
C GLN A 176 -9.90 -5.85 -14.91
N GLU A 177 -8.60 -5.90 -14.60
CA GLU A 177 -7.92 -7.15 -14.20
C GLU A 177 -8.49 -7.72 -12.90
N ARG A 178 -8.78 -6.86 -11.93
CA ARG A 178 -9.42 -7.26 -10.67
C ARG A 178 -10.85 -7.77 -10.87
N ASP A 179 -11.62 -7.13 -11.74
CA ASP A 179 -12.98 -7.56 -12.06
C ASP A 179 -12.97 -8.92 -12.78
N TYR A 180 -12.00 -9.14 -13.69
CA TYR A 180 -11.77 -10.42 -14.35
C TYR A 180 -11.38 -11.53 -13.35
N TYR A 181 -10.44 -11.24 -12.44
CA TYR A 181 -10.03 -12.12 -11.35
C TYR A 181 -11.24 -12.56 -10.49
N ASN A 182 -12.01 -11.58 -10.00
CA ASN A 182 -13.18 -11.84 -9.16
C ASN A 182 -14.26 -12.65 -9.88
N ALA A 183 -14.49 -12.37 -11.18
CA ALA A 183 -15.45 -13.11 -11.97
C ALA A 183 -15.08 -14.59 -12.13
N ASN A 184 -13.78 -14.90 -12.28
CA ASN A 184 -13.33 -16.29 -12.38
C ASN A 184 -13.43 -17.03 -11.05
N ILE A 185 -13.13 -16.38 -9.93
CA ILE A 185 -13.33 -16.97 -8.58
C ILE A 185 -14.80 -17.29 -8.37
N LYS A 186 -15.70 -16.34 -8.67
CA LYS A 186 -17.13 -16.54 -8.50
C LYS A 186 -17.62 -17.78 -9.27
N ARG A 187 -17.16 -17.95 -10.52
CA ARG A 187 -17.48 -19.14 -11.33
C ARG A 187 -16.93 -20.43 -10.72
N ALA A 188 -15.67 -20.44 -10.30
CA ALA A 188 -15.07 -21.63 -9.69
C ALA A 188 -15.82 -22.05 -8.41
N VAL A 189 -16.26 -21.08 -7.60
CA VAL A 189 -17.09 -21.34 -6.41
C VAL A 189 -18.47 -21.89 -6.78
N GLU A 190 -19.10 -21.37 -7.85
CA GLU A 190 -20.38 -21.89 -8.35
C GLU A 190 -20.23 -23.32 -8.88
N ASP A 191 -19.19 -23.61 -9.66
CA ASP A 191 -18.88 -24.96 -10.14
C ASP A 191 -18.60 -25.93 -8.98
N GLY A 192 -17.84 -25.48 -7.97
CA GLY A 192 -17.51 -26.26 -6.78
C GLY A 192 -18.73 -26.67 -5.96
N LYS A 193 -19.79 -25.85 -5.90
CA LYS A 193 -21.07 -26.22 -5.26
C LYS A 193 -21.75 -27.40 -5.94
N CYS A 194 -21.52 -27.57 -7.24
CA CYS A 194 -22.12 -28.62 -8.06
C CYS A 194 -21.18 -29.83 -8.22
N ASN A 195 -19.97 -29.80 -7.65
CA ASN A 195 -19.01 -30.89 -7.81
C ASN A 195 -19.41 -32.11 -6.94
N PRO A 196 -19.77 -33.25 -7.56
CA PRO A 196 -20.17 -34.45 -6.83
C PRO A 196 -18.98 -35.13 -6.11
N ASN A 197 -17.73 -34.77 -6.44
CA ASN A 197 -16.53 -35.39 -5.89
C ASN A 197 -16.09 -34.79 -4.55
N ASN A 198 -16.70 -33.71 -4.07
CA ASN A 198 -16.30 -33.06 -2.81
C ASN A 198 -16.52 -33.93 -1.56
N THR A 199 -17.33 -34.99 -1.68
CA THR A 199 -17.64 -35.97 -0.62
C THR A 199 -16.93 -37.31 -0.80
N LEU A 200 -16.17 -37.51 -1.88
CA LEU A 200 -15.41 -38.75 -2.14
C LEU A 200 -14.05 -38.73 -1.44
N ASP A 201 -13.53 -39.91 -1.09
CA ASP A 201 -12.16 -40.05 -0.59
C ASP A 201 -11.15 -39.56 -1.66
N LYS A 202 -10.20 -38.72 -1.24
CA LYS A 202 -9.22 -38.04 -2.12
C LYS A 202 -8.38 -39.02 -2.93
N SER A 203 -8.22 -40.26 -2.46
CA SER A 203 -7.46 -41.31 -3.12
C SER A 203 -8.16 -41.91 -4.35
N GLN A 204 -9.46 -41.67 -4.54
CA GLN A 204 -10.29 -42.27 -5.60
C GLN A 204 -10.63 -41.30 -6.75
N ILE A 205 -10.27 -40.02 -6.63
CA ILE A 205 -10.65 -39.00 -7.61
C ILE A 205 -9.68 -39.04 -8.80
N LEU A 206 -10.21 -39.44 -9.97
CA LEU A 206 -9.46 -39.39 -11.23
C LEU A 206 -9.46 -37.94 -11.78
N PHE A 207 -8.37 -37.53 -12.44
CA PHE A 207 -8.32 -36.25 -13.13
C PHE A 207 -9.41 -36.17 -14.23
N LYS A 208 -9.99 -34.98 -14.41
CA LYS A 208 -10.90 -34.64 -15.53
C LYS A 208 -12.27 -35.36 -15.53
N THR A 209 -12.79 -35.72 -14.36
CA THR A 209 -14.11 -36.36 -14.20
C THR A 209 -15.28 -35.37 -14.11
N PHE A 210 -15.03 -34.10 -13.78
CA PHE A 210 -16.06 -33.08 -13.54
C PHE A 210 -15.92 -31.89 -14.50
N GLU A 211 -17.03 -31.49 -15.12
CA GLU A 211 -17.12 -30.35 -16.04
C GLU A 211 -17.25 -29.03 -15.25
N GLY A 212 -16.22 -28.70 -14.48
CA GLY A 212 -16.13 -27.48 -13.69
C GLY A 212 -14.74 -26.87 -13.70
N SER A 213 -14.61 -25.74 -13.02
CA SER A 213 -13.35 -25.00 -12.89
C SER A 213 -12.81 -24.95 -11.48
N THR A 214 -11.51 -25.18 -11.34
CA THR A 214 -10.75 -24.95 -10.12
C THR A 214 -9.87 -23.70 -10.27
N TYR A 215 -9.71 -22.95 -9.20
CA TYR A 215 -9.01 -21.66 -9.20
C TYR A 215 -7.92 -21.64 -8.14
N ILE A 216 -6.66 -21.59 -8.58
CA ILE A 216 -5.50 -21.59 -7.71
C ILE A 216 -4.78 -20.25 -7.85
N THR A 217 -4.47 -19.61 -6.74
CA THR A 217 -3.51 -18.51 -6.68
C THR A 217 -2.27 -18.92 -5.93
N PHE A 218 -1.12 -18.37 -6.31
CA PHE A 218 0.09 -18.59 -5.52
C PHE A 218 1.01 -17.38 -5.54
N ASP A 219 1.87 -17.34 -4.52
CA ASP A 219 2.91 -16.35 -4.43
C ASP A 219 4.09 -16.78 -3.56
N TRP A 220 5.23 -16.17 -3.83
CA TRP A 220 6.33 -16.07 -2.90
C TRP A 220 6.17 -14.88 -1.97
N ALA A 221 5.89 -15.16 -0.70
CA ALA A 221 6.09 -14.15 0.32
C ALA A 221 7.57 -13.73 0.37
N GLN A 222 7.78 -12.50 0.82
CA GLN A 222 9.13 -12.00 1.03
C GLN A 222 9.78 -12.80 2.18
N ASN A 223 11.01 -13.27 1.97
CA ASN A 223 11.68 -14.19 2.89
C ASN A 223 11.74 -13.66 4.31
N VAL A 224 11.56 -14.56 5.26
CA VAL A 224 11.75 -14.26 6.66
C VAL A 224 13.20 -14.53 7.03
N GLN A 225 13.73 -13.77 7.98
CA GLN A 225 15.11 -13.87 8.42
C GLN A 225 15.14 -14.13 9.92
N PHE A 226 16.05 -14.98 10.39
CA PHE A 226 16.23 -15.24 11.81
C PHE A 226 17.62 -14.82 12.29
N PRO A 227 17.71 -14.24 13.49
CA PRO A 227 16.62 -13.78 14.35
C PRO A 227 16.01 -12.45 13.83
N TYR A 228 14.69 -12.28 13.92
CA TYR A 228 14.02 -11.02 13.58
C TYR A 228 13.45 -10.31 14.81
N SER A 229 13.89 -9.06 15.03
CA SER A 229 13.34 -8.16 16.05
C SER A 229 13.04 -6.80 15.40
N PRO A 230 11.87 -6.18 15.65
CA PRO A 230 11.54 -4.84 15.19
C PRO A 230 12.35 -3.76 15.94
N GLN A 231 13.01 -4.13 17.05
CA GLN A 231 14.05 -3.33 17.69
C GLN A 231 15.44 -3.80 17.23
N GLN A 232 15.60 -4.13 15.94
CA GLN A 232 16.82 -4.72 15.42
C GLN A 232 18.01 -3.79 15.70
N ILE A 233 19.02 -4.30 16.41
CA ILE A 233 20.27 -3.59 16.68
C ILE A 233 20.97 -3.40 15.34
N GLY A 234 21.35 -2.16 15.00
CA GLY A 234 21.88 -1.82 13.67
C GLY A 234 23.04 -2.69 13.16
N ALA A 235 23.78 -3.37 14.04
CA ALA A 235 24.86 -4.28 13.67
C ALA A 235 24.40 -5.52 12.85
N ILE A 236 23.22 -6.08 13.11
CA ILE A 236 22.72 -7.26 12.37
C ILE A 236 22.20 -6.89 10.98
N PHE A 237 21.88 -5.61 10.74
CA PHE A 237 21.40 -5.12 9.44
C PHE A 237 22.39 -5.36 8.30
N PHE A 238 23.69 -5.36 8.61
CA PHE A 238 24.76 -5.62 7.64
C PHE A 238 25.19 -7.09 7.57
N LYS A 239 24.53 -7.97 8.33
CA LYS A 239 24.79 -9.41 8.32
C LYS A 239 23.78 -10.12 7.43
N SER A 240 24.09 -11.35 7.06
CA SER A 240 23.16 -12.21 6.31
C SER A 240 22.52 -13.22 7.27
N PRO A 241 21.35 -12.92 7.86
CA PRO A 241 20.72 -13.82 8.82
C PRO A 241 20.21 -15.07 8.10
N TRP A 242 19.84 -16.10 8.87
CA TRP A 242 19.28 -17.34 8.33
C TRP A 242 17.96 -17.03 7.62
N LYS A 243 17.79 -17.43 6.36
CA LYS A 243 16.56 -17.16 5.61
C LYS A 243 15.59 -18.33 5.66
N VAL A 244 14.31 -18.03 5.80
CA VAL A 244 13.22 -18.96 5.53
C VAL A 244 12.38 -18.40 4.41
N HIS A 245 12.13 -19.27 3.44
CA HIS A 245 11.34 -18.98 2.27
C HIS A 245 9.90 -19.42 2.52
N LEU A 246 8.97 -18.55 2.14
CA LEU A 246 7.54 -18.77 2.29
C LEU A 246 6.88 -18.72 0.92
N PHE A 247 6.16 -19.78 0.58
CA PHE A 247 5.40 -19.87 -0.66
C PHE A 247 3.96 -20.24 -0.34
N GLY A 248 3.01 -19.37 -0.67
CA GLY A 248 1.59 -19.61 -0.43
C GLY A 248 0.91 -20.10 -1.70
N VAL A 249 0.06 -21.11 -1.60
CA VAL A 249 -0.87 -21.53 -2.65
C VAL A 249 -2.27 -21.62 -2.09
N CYS A 250 -3.17 -20.77 -2.59
CA CYS A 250 -4.55 -20.67 -2.18
C CYS A 250 -5.47 -21.26 -3.25
N ASN A 251 -6.37 -22.15 -2.86
CA ASN A 251 -7.48 -22.62 -3.69
C ASN A 251 -8.71 -21.74 -3.42
N THR A 252 -8.75 -20.59 -4.08
CA THR A 252 -9.80 -19.57 -3.90
C THR A 252 -11.16 -20.03 -4.45
N GLY A 253 -11.20 -21.11 -5.24
CA GLY A 253 -12.41 -21.67 -5.83
C GLY A 253 -13.07 -22.80 -5.02
N ASN A 254 -12.49 -23.22 -3.89
CA ASN A 254 -13.00 -24.37 -3.14
C ASN A 254 -14.24 -23.99 -2.31
N PHE A 255 -15.34 -24.72 -2.49
CA PHE A 255 -16.58 -24.55 -1.75
C PHE A 255 -16.77 -25.72 -0.77
N PRO A 256 -17.19 -25.49 0.49
CA PRO A 256 -17.63 -24.22 1.08
C PRO A 256 -16.50 -23.34 1.62
N HIS A 257 -15.24 -23.79 1.56
CA HIS A 257 -14.11 -23.10 2.18
C HIS A 257 -12.91 -23.01 1.26
N THR A 258 -12.34 -21.81 1.20
CA THR A 258 -11.01 -21.57 0.62
C THR A 258 -9.94 -22.29 1.45
N GLU A 259 -9.10 -23.09 0.79
CA GLU A 259 -7.96 -23.75 1.42
C GLU A 259 -6.65 -23.04 1.04
N GLN A 260 -5.76 -22.80 2.00
CA GLN A 260 -4.45 -22.21 1.74
C GLN A 260 -3.33 -23.12 2.28
N THR A 261 -2.42 -23.50 1.41
CA THR A 261 -1.21 -24.26 1.74
C THR A 261 -0.04 -23.30 1.71
N ASN A 262 0.63 -23.14 2.84
CA ASN A 262 1.82 -22.29 2.95
C ASN A 262 3.03 -23.20 3.12
N TYR A 263 3.87 -23.27 2.11
CA TYR A 263 5.13 -23.99 2.15
C TYR A 263 6.16 -23.17 2.90
N VAL A 264 6.70 -23.74 3.97
CA VAL A 264 7.78 -23.18 4.78
C VAL A 264 9.03 -23.94 4.41
N ILE A 265 9.98 -23.24 3.80
CA ILE A 265 11.16 -23.84 3.18
C ILE A 265 12.39 -23.23 3.80
N ASP A 266 13.20 -24.05 4.45
CA ASP A 266 14.46 -23.61 5.01
C ASP A 266 15.48 -23.22 3.91
N GLU A 267 16.41 -22.31 4.20
CA GLU A 267 17.50 -21.97 3.26
C GLU A 267 18.34 -23.21 2.90
N GLY A 268 18.54 -24.15 3.83
CA GLY A 268 19.23 -25.42 3.57
C GLY A 268 18.37 -26.50 2.89
N GLU A 269 17.07 -26.25 2.73
CA GLU A 269 16.12 -27.18 2.09
C GLU A 269 15.83 -26.82 0.63
N MET A 270 16.44 -25.75 0.10
CA MET A 270 16.29 -25.37 -1.29
C MET A 270 17.10 -26.30 -2.22
N PRO A 271 16.52 -26.75 -3.35
CA PRO A 271 17.23 -27.62 -4.31
C PRO A 271 18.25 -26.87 -5.19
N ASP A 272 18.08 -25.55 -5.34
CA ASP A 272 18.93 -24.68 -6.15
C ASP A 272 19.33 -23.43 -5.33
N ASP A 273 20.33 -22.66 -5.79
CA ASP A 273 20.77 -21.41 -5.15
C ASP A 273 19.71 -20.28 -5.29
N GLY A 274 18.59 -20.39 -4.58
CA GLY A 274 17.54 -19.36 -4.44
C GLY A 274 16.14 -19.75 -4.96
N LYS A 275 15.28 -18.74 -5.15
CA LYS A 275 13.89 -18.86 -5.66
C LYS A 275 13.85 -19.24 -7.15
N LEU A 276 14.37 -20.42 -7.51
CA LEU A 276 14.47 -20.88 -8.89
C LEU A 276 13.23 -21.64 -9.37
N GLY A 277 13.19 -21.87 -10.68
CA GLY A 277 12.06 -22.49 -11.41
C GLY A 277 11.71 -23.89 -10.92
N ASN A 278 12.69 -24.75 -10.59
CA ASN A 278 12.42 -26.12 -10.12
C ASN A 278 11.63 -26.12 -8.80
N CYS A 279 12.07 -25.32 -7.83
CA CYS A 279 11.40 -25.19 -6.54
C CYS A 279 9.96 -24.73 -6.74
N THR A 280 9.76 -23.59 -7.41
CA THR A 280 8.42 -23.00 -7.59
C THR A 280 7.48 -23.95 -8.32
N ILE A 281 7.93 -24.55 -9.43
CA ILE A 281 7.09 -25.45 -10.23
C ILE A 281 6.74 -26.72 -9.44
N SER A 282 7.66 -27.24 -8.62
CA SER A 282 7.38 -28.43 -7.78
C SER A 282 6.31 -28.15 -6.73
N LEU A 283 6.35 -26.99 -6.08
CA LEU A 283 5.34 -26.59 -5.08
C LEU A 283 3.97 -26.36 -5.73
N VAL A 284 3.93 -25.71 -6.89
CA VAL A 284 2.70 -25.51 -7.67
C VAL A 284 2.16 -26.85 -8.15
N TRP A 285 3.01 -27.76 -8.63
CA TRP A 285 2.62 -29.10 -9.07
C TRP A 285 2.01 -29.93 -7.93
N HIS A 286 2.64 -29.89 -6.75
CA HIS A 286 2.10 -30.53 -5.55
C HIS A 286 0.73 -29.94 -5.19
N ALA A 287 0.59 -28.61 -5.19
CA ALA A 287 -0.68 -27.97 -4.90
C ALA A 287 -1.78 -28.31 -5.93
N ILE A 288 -1.45 -28.38 -7.22
CA ILE A 288 -2.38 -28.81 -8.27
C ILE A 288 -2.88 -30.22 -7.97
N LYS A 289 -2.00 -31.16 -7.61
CA LYS A 289 -2.41 -32.53 -7.25
C LYS A 289 -3.31 -32.55 -6.00
N LYS A 290 -2.98 -31.73 -4.99
CA LYS A 290 -3.72 -31.66 -3.73
C LYS A 290 -5.12 -31.08 -3.89
N TYR A 291 -5.27 -30.05 -4.73
CA TYR A 291 -6.51 -29.29 -4.90
C TYR A 291 -7.35 -29.72 -6.09
N ASN A 292 -6.92 -30.74 -6.85
CA ASN A 292 -7.71 -31.25 -7.95
C ASN A 292 -8.79 -32.21 -7.43
N HIS A 293 -10.05 -31.87 -7.68
CA HIS A 293 -11.22 -32.70 -7.35
C HIS A 293 -11.92 -33.20 -8.62
N GLY A 294 -11.15 -33.37 -9.71
CA GLY A 294 -11.61 -33.89 -10.99
C GLY A 294 -11.99 -32.81 -12.01
N GLU A 295 -11.79 -31.52 -11.71
CA GLU A 295 -12.11 -30.43 -12.62
C GLU A 295 -11.34 -30.52 -13.95
N LYS A 296 -12.04 -30.29 -15.06
CA LYS A 296 -11.42 -30.23 -16.39
C LYS A 296 -10.73 -28.89 -16.67
N LYS A 297 -11.15 -27.81 -16.01
CA LYS A 297 -10.60 -26.48 -16.20
C LYS A 297 -9.81 -26.03 -14.98
N LEU A 298 -8.53 -25.73 -15.18
CA LEU A 298 -7.64 -25.17 -14.16
C LEU A 298 -7.34 -23.71 -14.51
N VAL A 299 -7.62 -22.80 -13.59
CA VAL A 299 -7.26 -21.39 -13.69
C VAL A 299 -6.21 -21.08 -12.63
N ILE A 300 -5.10 -20.48 -13.04
CA ILE A 300 -3.97 -20.15 -12.18
C ILE A 300 -3.76 -18.64 -12.22
N THR A 301 -3.54 -18.00 -11.07
CA THR A 301 -3.16 -16.59 -11.00
C THR A 301 -2.00 -16.37 -10.05
N TYR A 302 -1.10 -15.47 -10.45
CA TYR A 302 0.03 -15.03 -9.66
C TYR A 302 -0.44 -13.82 -8.85
N ASP A 303 -0.50 -13.95 -7.53
CA ASP A 303 -0.84 -12.84 -6.61
C ASP A 303 0.45 -12.41 -5.88
N ASN A 304 0.48 -11.25 -5.22
CA ASN A 304 1.62 -10.81 -4.41
C ASN A 304 1.20 -10.64 -2.94
N CYS A 305 1.87 -11.33 -2.02
CA CYS A 305 1.58 -11.42 -0.60
C CYS A 305 2.73 -10.84 0.24
N CYS A 306 2.42 -10.20 1.38
CA CYS A 306 3.41 -9.47 2.17
C CYS A 306 3.72 -10.12 3.54
N LYS A 307 4.66 -9.54 4.30
CA LYS A 307 5.35 -10.17 5.44
C LYS A 307 4.65 -10.15 6.80
N SER A 308 5.06 -11.11 7.65
CA SER A 308 4.79 -11.22 9.11
C SER A 308 6.08 -11.44 9.93
N ARG A 309 6.00 -11.36 11.28
CA ARG A 309 7.14 -11.44 12.24
C ARG A 309 7.25 -12.80 12.93
N VAL A 310 8.45 -13.42 12.96
CA VAL A 310 8.74 -14.79 13.50
C VAL A 310 10.22 -14.94 13.89
N ASN A 311 10.61 -15.93 14.70
CA ASN A 311 12.02 -16.12 15.16
C ASN A 311 12.63 -17.49 14.82
N THR A 312 11.83 -18.50 14.52
CA THR A 312 12.27 -19.85 14.12
C THR A 312 11.38 -20.39 12.99
N VAL A 313 11.80 -21.48 12.32
CA VAL A 313 10.97 -22.18 11.34
C VAL A 313 9.67 -22.66 12.00
N ASP A 314 9.75 -23.20 13.21
CA ASP A 314 8.58 -23.65 13.98
C ASP A 314 7.65 -22.49 14.37
N ASP A 315 8.19 -21.30 14.64
CA ASP A 315 7.37 -20.10 14.86
C ASP A 315 6.56 -19.78 13.61
N VAL A 316 7.15 -19.89 12.42
CA VAL A 316 6.47 -19.67 11.13
C VAL A 316 5.33 -20.67 10.93
N VAL A 317 5.63 -21.95 11.13
CA VAL A 317 4.66 -23.06 11.07
C VAL A 317 3.51 -22.83 12.03
N SER A 318 3.82 -22.49 13.28
CA SER A 318 2.85 -22.20 14.34
C SER A 318 1.96 -21.00 14.00
N VAL A 319 2.55 -19.90 13.52
CA VAL A 319 1.81 -18.69 13.10
C VAL A 319 0.86 -19.01 11.96
N ILE A 320 1.31 -19.75 10.94
CA ILE A 320 0.47 -20.17 9.81
C ILE A 320 -0.71 -21.02 10.29
N ASN A 321 -0.46 -22.08 11.04
CA ASN A 321 -1.52 -23.01 11.44
C ASN A 321 -2.52 -22.37 12.40
N ARG A 322 -2.10 -21.40 13.20
CA ARG A 322 -2.97 -20.65 14.15
C ARG A 322 -3.67 -19.46 13.51
N SER A 323 -3.33 -19.09 12.27
CA SER A 323 -3.90 -17.91 11.60
C SER A 323 -5.39 -18.06 11.24
N THR A 324 -5.94 -19.28 11.31
CA THR A 324 -7.37 -19.54 11.11
C THR A 324 -7.89 -20.48 12.18
N THR A 325 -9.01 -20.13 12.82
CA THR A 325 -9.68 -20.96 13.86
C THR A 325 -10.30 -22.24 13.29
N VAL A 326 -10.43 -22.35 11.96
CA VAL A 326 -11.05 -23.49 11.25
C VAL A 326 -10.01 -24.31 10.47
N HIS A 327 -8.71 -24.14 10.74
CA HIS A 327 -7.60 -24.87 10.09
C HIS A 327 -7.56 -24.80 8.54
N LEU A 328 -8.11 -23.73 7.96
CA LEU A 328 -8.09 -23.49 6.51
C LEU A 328 -6.70 -23.16 5.98
N ASN A 329 -5.84 -22.60 6.84
CA ASN A 329 -4.43 -22.37 6.56
C ASN A 329 -3.62 -23.54 7.11
N THR A 330 -2.94 -24.27 6.22
CA THR A 330 -2.06 -25.38 6.58
C THR A 330 -0.63 -25.06 6.17
N SER A 331 0.33 -25.20 7.09
CA SER A 331 1.75 -25.15 6.77
C SER A 331 2.23 -26.49 6.20
N GLN A 332 3.12 -26.46 5.21
CA GLN A 332 3.77 -27.66 4.70
C GLN A 332 5.30 -27.48 4.68
N CYS A 333 6.02 -28.35 5.38
CA CYS A 333 7.47 -28.34 5.46
C CYS A 333 8.08 -29.42 4.57
N TYR A 334 9.34 -29.26 4.20
CA TYR A 334 10.10 -30.32 3.54
C TYR A 334 10.60 -31.30 4.61
N LEU A 335 9.91 -32.42 4.82
CA LEU A 335 10.32 -33.44 5.80
C LEU A 335 11.16 -34.54 5.12
N ASN A 336 12.33 -34.21 4.57
CA ASN A 336 13.19 -35.17 3.85
C ASN A 336 12.46 -35.93 2.71
N GLY A 337 11.51 -35.26 2.06
CA GLY A 337 10.65 -35.85 1.02
C GLY A 337 9.31 -36.40 1.52
N GLU A 338 9.08 -36.51 2.84
CA GLU A 338 7.77 -36.82 3.43
C GLU A 338 6.88 -35.56 3.49
N GLY A 339 6.41 -35.09 2.34
CA GLY A 339 5.45 -33.98 2.29
C GLY A 339 5.28 -33.47 0.87
N PHE A 340 6.39 -33.10 0.23
CA PHE A 340 6.46 -32.85 -1.20
C PHE A 340 7.88 -33.16 -1.70
N GLN A 341 8.02 -33.40 -3.00
CA GLN A 341 9.30 -33.70 -3.65
C GLN A 341 9.66 -32.61 -4.65
N TYR A 342 10.95 -32.32 -4.77
CA TYR A 342 11.47 -31.46 -5.82
C TYR A 342 11.76 -32.27 -7.08
N HIS A 343 11.40 -31.70 -8.23
CA HIS A 343 11.60 -32.31 -9.54
C HIS A 343 12.44 -31.41 -10.44
N ASN A 344 13.26 -32.02 -11.30
CA ASN A 344 14.09 -31.32 -12.28
C ASN A 344 13.29 -30.87 -13.50
N PHE A 345 12.40 -29.90 -13.28
CA PHE A 345 11.60 -29.29 -14.34
C PHE A 345 12.44 -28.50 -15.34
N LYS A 346 13.59 -27.96 -14.92
CA LYS A 346 14.50 -27.21 -15.77
C LYS A 346 14.99 -28.06 -16.93
N ASP A 347 15.47 -29.26 -16.63
CA ASP A 347 15.94 -30.19 -17.66
C ASP A 347 14.77 -30.75 -18.47
N TYR A 348 13.67 -31.06 -17.80
CA TYR A 348 12.46 -31.57 -18.43
C TYR A 348 11.89 -30.62 -19.50
N PHE A 349 11.89 -29.31 -19.25
CA PHE A 349 11.33 -28.33 -20.17
C PHE A 349 12.34 -27.76 -21.19
N GLN A 350 13.58 -28.26 -21.24
CA GLN A 350 14.58 -27.76 -22.20
C GLN A 350 14.15 -27.91 -23.67
N SER A 351 13.35 -28.93 -23.98
CA SER A 351 12.86 -29.17 -25.35
C SER A 351 11.78 -28.18 -25.80
N PHE A 352 11.23 -27.37 -24.90
CA PHE A 352 10.14 -26.44 -25.20
C PHE A 352 10.68 -25.11 -25.73
N LYS A 353 10.03 -24.58 -26.76
CA LYS A 353 10.37 -23.26 -27.31
C LYS A 353 9.95 -22.15 -26.36
N LYS A 354 10.86 -21.21 -26.14
CA LYS A 354 10.59 -20.01 -25.35
C LYS A 354 9.66 -19.07 -26.10
N ILE A 355 8.78 -18.41 -25.36
CA ILE A 355 7.89 -17.37 -25.90
C ILE A 355 8.63 -16.03 -25.82
N PRO A 356 8.80 -15.31 -26.94
CA PRO A 356 9.43 -13.99 -26.91
C PRO A 356 8.56 -13.02 -26.12
N ASN A 357 9.19 -12.10 -25.37
CA ASN A 357 8.50 -11.05 -24.62
C ASN A 357 7.42 -11.55 -23.65
N ILE A 358 7.63 -12.72 -23.02
CA ILE A 358 6.65 -13.33 -22.12
C ILE A 358 6.14 -12.39 -21.01
N GLN A 359 6.98 -11.47 -20.52
CA GLN A 359 6.62 -10.47 -19.51
C GLN A 359 5.58 -9.44 -19.97
N LYS A 360 5.41 -9.27 -21.29
CA LYS A 360 4.41 -8.37 -21.87
C LYS A 360 3.02 -9.00 -21.90
N HIS A 361 2.95 -10.32 -21.90
CA HIS A 361 1.71 -11.08 -22.02
C HIS A 361 1.16 -11.37 -20.62
N HIS A 362 -0.14 -11.14 -20.40
CA HIS A 362 -0.75 -11.26 -19.06
C HIS A 362 -1.75 -12.41 -18.97
N HIS A 363 -2.33 -12.81 -20.08
CA HIS A 363 -3.35 -13.87 -20.14
C HIS A 363 -2.85 -15.00 -21.03
N PHE A 364 -2.91 -16.22 -20.51
CA PHE A 364 -2.47 -17.42 -21.21
C PHE A 364 -3.49 -18.54 -21.02
N TYR A 365 -3.67 -19.37 -22.04
CA TYR A 365 -4.37 -20.64 -21.87
C TYR A 365 -3.85 -21.73 -22.81
N PHE A 366 -4.14 -22.97 -22.41
CA PHE A 366 -3.89 -24.19 -23.15
C PHE A 366 -5.21 -24.95 -23.34
N THR A 367 -5.33 -25.69 -24.42
CA THR A 367 -6.51 -26.53 -24.72
C THR A 367 -6.08 -27.88 -25.25
N SER A 368 -6.84 -28.93 -24.91
CA SER A 368 -6.61 -30.28 -25.42
C SER A 368 -6.82 -30.39 -26.93
N GLN A 369 -7.56 -29.45 -27.54
CA GLN A 369 -7.80 -29.41 -28.98
C GLN A 369 -6.54 -29.02 -29.78
N HIS A 370 -5.61 -28.30 -29.15
CA HIS A 370 -4.40 -27.78 -29.77
C HIS A 370 -3.17 -28.05 -28.87
N PRO A 371 -2.76 -29.32 -28.73
CA PRO A 371 -1.63 -29.67 -27.88
C PRO A 371 -0.34 -29.02 -28.38
N GLY A 372 0.51 -28.56 -27.45
CA GLY A 372 1.77 -27.89 -27.78
C GLY A 372 1.62 -26.45 -28.31
N VAL A 373 0.39 -25.92 -28.34
CA VAL A 373 0.09 -24.53 -28.71
C VAL A 373 -0.34 -23.77 -27.47
N ILE A 374 0.27 -22.60 -27.25
CA ILE A 374 -0.15 -21.64 -26.24
C ILE A 374 -0.94 -20.52 -26.90
N PHE A 375 -2.04 -20.13 -26.27
CA PHE A 375 -2.79 -18.95 -26.63
C PHE A 375 -2.53 -17.86 -25.60
N TYR A 376 -2.24 -16.65 -26.05
CA TYR A 376 -1.88 -15.54 -25.15
C TYR A 376 -2.34 -14.18 -25.66
N LYS A 377 -2.46 -13.22 -24.75
CA LYS A 377 -2.76 -11.82 -25.06
C LYS A 377 -2.17 -10.87 -24.01
N ASP A 378 -1.98 -9.62 -24.41
CA ASP A 378 -1.38 -8.59 -23.57
C ASP A 378 -2.43 -8.02 -22.61
N ARG A 379 -3.65 -7.77 -23.09
CA ARG A 379 -4.74 -7.18 -22.29
C ARG A 379 -6.01 -8.02 -22.39
N ILE A 380 -6.94 -7.81 -21.45
CA ILE A 380 -8.26 -8.47 -21.46
C ILE A 380 -9.01 -8.20 -22.78
N GLU A 381 -8.92 -6.98 -23.30
CA GLU A 381 -9.67 -6.53 -24.48
C GLU A 381 -9.08 -7.03 -25.80
N ASP A 382 -7.82 -7.48 -25.77
CA ASP A 382 -7.12 -7.92 -26.97
C ASP A 382 -7.60 -9.32 -27.43
N GLU A 383 -7.43 -9.58 -28.72
CA GLU A 383 -7.62 -10.91 -29.29
C GLU A 383 -6.45 -11.84 -28.95
N TYR A 384 -6.75 -13.13 -28.84
CA TYR A 384 -5.74 -14.15 -28.56
C TYR A 384 -4.83 -14.39 -29.76
N LYS A 385 -3.52 -14.29 -29.51
CA LYS A 385 -2.47 -14.77 -30.39
C LYS A 385 -2.14 -16.22 -30.03
N LYS A 386 -1.52 -16.94 -30.95
CA LYS A 386 -1.09 -18.33 -30.73
C LYS A 386 0.38 -18.53 -31.09
N ALA A 387 1.08 -19.35 -30.33
CA ALA A 387 2.44 -19.79 -30.62
C ALA A 387 2.58 -21.30 -30.37
N THR A 388 3.32 -21.98 -31.23
CA THR A 388 3.63 -23.40 -31.04
C THR A 388 4.90 -23.52 -30.20
N ILE A 389 4.75 -24.02 -28.98
CA ILE A 389 5.87 -24.20 -28.03
C ILE A 389 6.49 -25.60 -28.14
N HIS A 390 5.78 -26.57 -28.70
CA HIS A 390 6.28 -27.93 -28.92
C HIS A 390 5.45 -28.64 -30.00
N THR A 391 6.06 -29.50 -30.81
CA THR A 391 5.39 -30.39 -31.77
C THR A 391 5.15 -31.75 -31.12
N PHE A 392 3.93 -32.29 -31.13
CA PHE A 392 3.63 -33.43 -30.26
C PHE A 392 4.17 -34.78 -30.79
N SER A 393 4.97 -35.43 -29.95
CA SER A 393 5.08 -36.87 -29.72
C SER A 393 5.47 -36.97 -28.25
N PHE A 394 4.48 -36.94 -27.37
CA PHE A 394 4.73 -36.83 -25.93
C PHE A 394 4.31 -38.11 -25.22
N ALA A 395 5.27 -38.82 -24.63
CA ALA A 395 4.99 -39.93 -23.73
C ALA A 395 4.48 -39.36 -22.40
N THR A 396 3.17 -39.41 -22.20
CA THR A 396 2.40 -38.65 -21.19
C THR A 396 2.71 -38.94 -19.72
N ASN A 397 3.60 -39.89 -19.40
CA ASN A 397 3.72 -40.43 -18.04
C ASN A 397 5.13 -40.33 -17.43
N ILE A 398 6.09 -39.68 -18.08
CA ILE A 398 7.45 -39.58 -17.52
C ILE A 398 7.50 -38.37 -16.58
N LEU A 399 7.48 -38.63 -15.27
CA LEU A 399 7.74 -37.60 -14.27
C LEU A 399 9.22 -37.18 -14.34
N PRO A 400 9.57 -35.89 -14.19
CA PRO A 400 10.96 -35.48 -14.13
C PRO A 400 11.68 -36.14 -12.94
N SER A 401 12.99 -36.34 -13.08
CA SER A 401 13.83 -36.87 -12.00
C SER A 401 13.70 -36.02 -10.74
N THR A 402 13.75 -36.68 -9.58
CA THR A 402 13.73 -36.01 -8.28
C THR A 402 15.09 -35.34 -8.02
N ILE A 403 15.05 -34.21 -7.32
CA ILE A 403 16.24 -33.48 -6.87
C ILE A 403 16.20 -33.43 -5.34
N ASN A 404 17.36 -33.60 -4.71
CA ASN A 404 17.51 -33.42 -3.27
C ASN A 404 17.91 -31.98 -2.94
N PRO A 405 17.49 -31.45 -1.78
CA PRO A 405 17.99 -30.18 -1.28
C PRO A 405 19.51 -30.13 -1.20
N LYS A 406 20.05 -28.92 -1.32
CA LYS A 406 21.46 -28.66 -1.12
C LYS A 406 21.65 -28.12 0.31
N PRO A 407 22.18 -28.93 1.24
CA PRO A 407 22.39 -28.47 2.62
C PRO A 407 23.38 -27.31 2.68
N PHE A 408 23.38 -26.59 3.81
CA PHE A 408 24.29 -25.48 4.01
C PHE A 408 25.76 -25.88 3.82
N SER A 409 26.48 -25.10 3.01
CA SER A 409 27.94 -25.18 2.97
C SER A 409 28.54 -24.93 4.35
N LEU A 410 29.67 -25.58 4.67
CA LEU A 410 30.40 -25.39 5.94
C LEU A 410 30.65 -23.90 6.23
N LYS A 411 31.04 -23.14 5.21
CA LYS A 411 31.24 -21.69 5.29
C LYS A 411 29.97 -20.96 5.76
N ARG A 412 28.80 -21.30 5.22
CA ARG A 412 27.52 -20.70 5.62
C ARG A 412 27.13 -21.08 7.05
N GLN A 413 27.40 -22.32 7.47
CA GLN A 413 27.18 -22.75 8.84
C GLN A 413 28.07 -21.96 9.83
N GLU A 414 29.35 -21.77 9.49
CA GLU A 414 30.26 -20.95 10.29
C GLU A 414 29.86 -19.48 10.38
N GLU A 415 29.39 -18.88 9.27
CA GLU A 415 28.86 -17.52 9.25
C GLU A 415 27.66 -17.38 10.19
N LEU A 416 26.71 -18.31 10.14
CA LEU A 416 25.54 -18.32 11.03
C LEU A 416 25.97 -18.45 12.51
N TYR A 417 26.88 -19.38 12.82
CA TYR A 417 27.37 -19.59 14.18
C TYR A 417 28.16 -18.39 14.73
N LYS A 418 29.09 -17.82 13.94
CA LYS A 418 29.96 -16.72 14.39
C LYS A 418 29.24 -15.37 14.40
N GLU A 419 28.45 -15.08 13.37
CA GLU A 419 27.90 -13.75 13.15
C GLU A 419 26.46 -13.58 13.61
N ILE A 420 25.66 -14.66 13.62
CA ILE A 420 24.22 -14.57 13.92
C ILE A 420 23.88 -15.10 15.31
N ALA A 421 24.53 -16.16 15.79
CA ALA A 421 24.29 -16.75 17.11
C ALA A 421 24.29 -15.72 18.27
N PRO A 422 25.17 -14.69 18.31
CA PRO A 422 25.14 -13.66 19.35
C PRO A 422 23.80 -12.94 19.48
N PHE A 423 23.05 -12.82 18.37
CA PHE A 423 21.77 -12.12 18.29
C PHE A 423 20.56 -13.04 18.55
N VAL A 424 20.75 -14.36 18.59
CA VAL A 424 19.70 -15.33 18.88
C VAL A 424 19.54 -15.48 20.39
N LYS A 425 18.31 -15.37 20.89
CA LYS A 425 18.00 -15.54 22.32
C LYS A 425 18.14 -17.01 22.73
N PHE A 426 18.66 -17.25 23.93
CA PHE A 426 18.58 -18.56 24.57
C PHE A 426 17.11 -18.92 24.86
N PRO A 427 16.65 -20.18 24.66
CA PRO A 427 17.42 -21.37 24.25
C PRO A 427 17.53 -21.60 22.74
N PHE A 428 16.98 -20.72 21.90
CA PHE A 428 16.88 -20.94 20.45
C PHE A 428 18.23 -20.89 19.70
N ARG A 429 19.30 -20.41 20.35
CA ARG A 429 20.63 -20.26 19.75
C ARG A 429 21.15 -21.57 19.15
N ASP A 430 21.04 -22.68 19.88
CA ASP A 430 21.61 -23.96 19.45
C ASP A 430 20.75 -24.64 18.36
N ILE A 431 19.50 -24.18 18.21
CA ILE A 431 18.57 -24.63 17.17
C ILE A 431 18.79 -23.83 15.88
N THR A 432 18.88 -22.50 15.99
CA THR A 432 18.98 -21.57 14.85
C THR A 432 20.41 -21.32 14.41
N CYS A 433 21.43 -21.61 15.22
CA CYS A 433 22.83 -21.44 14.83
C CYS A 433 23.63 -22.57 15.47
N PRO A 434 23.42 -23.83 15.05
CA PRO A 434 24.16 -24.96 15.62
C PRO A 434 25.65 -24.79 15.35
N LYS A 435 26.48 -25.29 16.28
CA LYS A 435 27.93 -25.32 16.08
C LYS A 435 28.22 -26.22 14.86
N PRO A 436 29.01 -25.76 13.87
CA PRO A 436 29.37 -26.60 12.72
C PRO A 436 30.06 -27.88 13.20
N ASN A 437 29.68 -29.02 12.63
CA ASN A 437 30.37 -30.27 12.91
C ASN A 437 31.73 -30.23 12.19
N GLU A 438 32.82 -30.36 12.95
CA GLU A 438 34.20 -30.41 12.41
C GLU A 438 34.51 -31.71 11.65
N TYR A 439 33.52 -32.58 11.42
CA TYR A 439 33.68 -33.89 10.80
C TYR A 439 32.82 -34.01 9.53
N GLU A 440 33.38 -33.54 8.43
CA GLU A 440 33.26 -34.12 7.08
C GLU A 440 34.24 -33.35 6.18
N ALA A 441 35.53 -33.45 6.52
CA ALA A 441 36.59 -33.31 5.54
C ALA A 441 36.99 -34.73 5.16
N ASP A 442 36.39 -35.24 4.06
CA ASP A 442 37.02 -36.10 3.05
C ASP A 442 36.08 -36.29 1.84
#